data_AF-A0A1W9K1D0-F1
#
_entry.id   AF-A0A1W9K1D0-F1
#
_cell.length_a   1.000
_cell.length_b   1.000
_cell.length_c   1.000
_cell.angle_alpha   90.00
_cell.angle_beta   90.00
_cell.angle_gamma   90.00
#
_symmetry.space_group_name_H-M   'P 1'
#
loop_
_entity.id
_entity.type
_entity.pdbx_description
1 polymer ?
#
loop_
_entity_poly.entity_id
_entity_poly.type
_entity_poly.pdbx_seq_one_letter_code
_entity_poly.pdbx_strand_id
1 'polypeptide(L)'
;MKTLLSLKLWLAVCLFAVSTASSAGIIWESTDGDSNFISFGAGPFPSTDTFGIFSATANLAADAPVYTFTGVGSFSSASSFKIGLWTTSGWVGEMGNVEFIPNTFLLSFVKPGLTNTLSFLYGFDLAPAANQDPAAVVPLPASVWFLTTALLGFLYTGRRKGVVQA
;
A
#
# COMPACT_ATOMS: atom_id res chain seq x y z
N MET A 1 -37.12 1.92 -12.37
CA MET A 1 -36.05 1.06 -12.92
C MET A 1 -34.76 1.82 -13.27
N LYS A 2 -34.82 3.06 -13.80
CA LYS A 2 -33.62 3.83 -14.20
C LYS A 2 -32.68 4.24 -13.03
N THR A 3 -33.23 4.56 -11.86
CA THR A 3 -32.47 4.95 -10.65
C THR A 3 -31.68 3.80 -10.01
N LEU A 4 -32.17 2.56 -10.12
CA LEU A 4 -31.45 1.37 -9.67
C LEU A 4 -30.29 1.01 -10.60
N LEU A 5 -30.34 1.42 -11.87
CA LEU A 5 -29.26 1.18 -12.83
C LEU A 5 -28.11 2.18 -12.61
N SER A 6 -28.44 3.45 -12.36
CA SER A 6 -27.44 4.48 -12.07
C SER A 6 -26.70 4.20 -10.77
N LEU A 7 -27.40 3.83 -9.69
CA LEU A 7 -26.76 3.52 -8.40
C LEU A 7 -25.75 2.37 -8.51
N LYS A 8 -26.07 1.33 -9.29
CA LYS A 8 -25.16 0.19 -9.54
C LYS A 8 -23.91 0.59 -10.32
N LEU A 9 -24.08 1.44 -11.33
CA LEU A 9 -22.98 1.94 -12.14
C LEU A 9 -22.03 2.79 -11.27
N TRP A 10 -22.58 3.73 -10.49
CA TRP A 10 -21.79 4.59 -9.61
C TRP A 10 -21.09 3.80 -8.50
N LEU A 11 -21.76 2.80 -7.92
CA LEU A 11 -21.13 1.92 -6.93
C LEU A 11 -19.98 1.11 -7.55
N ALA A 12 -20.16 0.57 -8.76
CA ALA A 12 -19.11 -0.15 -9.47
C ALA A 12 -17.91 0.75 -9.82
N VAL A 13 -18.15 2.00 -10.21
CA VAL A 13 -17.09 3.00 -10.46
C VAL A 13 -16.32 3.33 -9.17
N CYS A 14 -17.02 3.57 -8.06
CA CYS A 14 -16.38 3.81 -6.76
C CYS A 14 -15.58 2.58 -6.26
N LEU A 15 -16.11 1.37 -6.44
CA LEU A 15 -15.43 0.12 -6.08
C LEU A 15 -14.18 -0.12 -6.94
N PHE A 16 -14.25 0.18 -8.24
CA PHE A 16 -13.12 0.10 -9.15
C PHE A 16 -12.02 1.10 -8.77
N ALA A 17 -12.39 2.35 -8.48
CA ALA A 17 -11.45 3.38 -8.04
C ALA A 17 -10.73 3.05 -6.71
N VAL A 18 -11.39 2.31 -5.80
CA VAL A 18 -10.79 1.89 -4.51
C VAL A 18 -9.93 0.63 -4.67
N SER A 19 -10.13 -0.18 -5.72
CA SER A 19 -9.39 -1.44 -5.93
C SER A 19 -7.91 -1.28 -6.28
N THR A 20 -7.49 -0.11 -6.77
CA THR A 20 -6.10 0.14 -7.22
C THR A 20 -5.23 0.89 -6.20
N ALA A 21 -5.76 1.27 -5.03
CA ALA A 21 -5.16 2.33 -4.22
C ALA A 21 -4.47 1.93 -2.90
N SER A 22 -4.36 0.64 -2.52
CA SER A 22 -3.52 0.30 -1.36
C SER A 22 -3.06 -1.16 -1.38
N SER A 23 -1.84 -1.42 -1.83
CA SER A 23 -1.10 -2.58 -1.33
C SER A 23 -0.15 -2.10 -0.24
N ALA A 24 -0.45 -2.46 1.01
CA ALA A 24 0.47 -2.27 2.11
C ALA A 24 1.59 -3.32 2.02
N GLY A 25 2.82 -2.94 2.37
CA GLY A 25 3.95 -3.87 2.44
C GLY A 25 4.48 -4.39 1.10
N ILE A 26 4.51 -3.55 0.06
CA ILE A 26 5.14 -3.85 -1.24
C ILE A 26 6.61 -4.25 -1.05
N ILE A 27 7.05 -5.23 -1.83
CA ILE A 27 8.48 -5.50 -2.03
C ILE A 27 8.96 -4.62 -3.17
N TRP A 28 10.01 -3.84 -2.91
CA TRP A 28 10.60 -2.91 -3.85
C TRP A 28 11.90 -3.47 -4.44
N GLU A 29 12.25 -3.02 -5.63
CA GLU A 29 13.55 -3.26 -6.24
C GLU A 29 14.07 -1.97 -6.90
N SER A 30 15.39 -1.86 -7.01
CA SER A 30 16.04 -0.72 -7.65
C SER A 30 15.96 -0.86 -9.17
N THR A 31 15.58 0.21 -9.87
CA THR A 31 15.36 0.14 -11.33
C THR A 31 16.63 0.45 -12.14
N ASP A 32 17.45 1.39 -11.69
CA ASP A 32 18.70 1.78 -12.37
C ASP A 32 19.75 2.24 -11.33
N GLY A 33 20.50 1.29 -10.78
CA GLY A 33 21.53 1.57 -9.79
C GLY A 33 20.98 1.75 -8.37
N ASP A 34 21.24 2.91 -7.78
CA ASP A 34 20.95 3.17 -6.36
C ASP A 34 19.55 3.77 -6.20
N SER A 35 18.72 3.19 -5.34
CA SER A 35 17.45 3.80 -4.96
C SER A 35 17.69 4.94 -3.99
N ASN A 36 17.17 6.12 -4.33
CA ASN A 36 17.35 7.33 -3.54
C ASN A 36 16.06 7.67 -2.78
N PHE A 37 16.21 8.15 -1.56
CA PHE A 37 15.10 8.40 -0.66
C PHE A 37 15.18 9.76 -0.01
N ILE A 38 14.06 10.48 0.01
CA ILE A 38 13.93 11.78 0.66
C ILE A 38 12.61 11.84 1.41
N SER A 39 12.66 12.11 2.71
CA SER A 39 11.51 12.36 3.56
C SER A 39 11.52 13.82 4.00
N PHE A 40 10.38 14.49 3.88
CA PHE A 40 10.22 15.88 4.30
C PHE A 40 9.40 15.97 5.58
N GLY A 41 9.82 16.85 6.49
CA GLY A 41 9.10 17.17 7.71
C GLY A 41 8.12 18.33 7.52
N ALA A 42 7.78 19.01 8.62
CA ALA A 42 7.05 20.27 8.57
C ALA A 42 7.96 21.40 8.06
N GLY A 43 8.04 21.57 6.74
CA GLY A 43 8.83 22.61 6.08
C GLY A 43 9.75 22.09 4.96
N PRO A 44 10.67 22.90 4.42
CA PRO A 44 11.58 22.50 3.34
C PRO A 44 12.72 21.59 3.80
N PHE A 45 12.73 21.17 5.06
CA PHE A 45 13.81 20.41 5.67
C PHE A 45 13.50 18.91 5.69
N PRO A 46 14.52 18.05 5.56
CA PRO A 46 14.36 16.62 5.72
C PRO A 46 13.72 16.28 7.08
N SER A 47 12.90 15.24 7.10
CA SER A 47 12.26 14.78 8.33
C SER A 47 13.29 14.20 9.29
N THR A 48 12.93 14.16 10.57
CA THR A 48 13.68 13.42 11.60
C THR A 48 13.26 11.94 11.66
N ASP A 49 12.44 11.49 10.72
CA ASP A 49 11.96 10.12 10.70
C ASP A 49 13.06 9.18 10.24
N THR A 50 13.19 8.06 10.96
CA THR A 50 14.18 7.05 10.65
C THR A 50 13.52 5.93 9.87
N PHE A 51 14.06 5.68 8.69
CA PHE A 51 13.62 4.62 7.80
C PHE A 51 14.65 3.48 7.79
N GLY A 52 14.16 2.28 7.58
CA GLY A 52 14.94 1.05 7.52
C GLY A 52 14.67 0.32 6.22
N ILE A 53 15.72 -0.21 5.61
CA ILE A 53 15.65 -1.14 4.49
C ILE A 53 15.88 -2.55 5.03
N PHE A 54 14.97 -3.45 4.67
CA PHE A 54 14.95 -4.83 5.12
C PHE A 54 15.04 -5.77 3.92
N SER A 55 15.48 -7.01 4.14
CA SER A 55 15.36 -8.02 3.11
C SER A 55 13.89 -8.24 2.72
N ALA A 56 13.63 -8.66 1.48
CA ALA A 56 12.26 -8.91 1.00
C ALA A 56 11.45 -9.84 1.92
N THR A 57 12.10 -10.83 2.54
CA THR A 57 11.44 -11.81 3.43
C THR A 57 11.42 -11.42 4.90
N ALA A 58 11.93 -10.24 5.25
CA ALA A 58 12.02 -9.83 6.65
C ALA A 58 10.63 -9.67 7.30
N ASN A 59 10.56 -10.10 8.55
CA ASN A 59 9.50 -9.72 9.48
C ASN A 59 9.92 -8.44 10.21
N LEU A 60 9.32 -7.30 9.83
CA LEU A 60 9.63 -5.99 10.41
C LEU A 60 9.52 -5.95 11.95
N ALA A 61 8.68 -6.80 12.55
CA ALA A 61 8.52 -6.82 14.01
C ALA A 61 9.66 -7.51 14.77
N ALA A 62 10.47 -8.33 14.10
CA ALA A 62 11.48 -9.19 14.74
C ALA A 62 12.89 -9.02 14.14
N ASP A 63 12.97 -8.74 12.85
CA ASP A 63 14.24 -8.67 12.14
C ASP A 63 14.83 -7.25 12.22
N ALA A 64 16.15 -7.18 12.12
CA ALA A 64 16.86 -5.91 12.05
C ALA A 64 16.95 -5.40 10.60
N PRO A 65 16.92 -4.08 10.38
CA PRO A 65 17.17 -3.52 9.06
C PRO A 65 18.62 -3.79 8.62
N VAL A 66 18.79 -4.01 7.31
CA VAL A 66 20.09 -4.13 6.66
C VAL A 66 20.76 -2.75 6.50
N TYR A 67 19.92 -1.72 6.35
CA TYR A 67 20.37 -0.33 6.23
C TYR A 67 19.34 0.60 6.87
N THR A 68 19.79 1.70 7.48
CA THR A 68 18.92 2.71 8.08
C THR A 68 19.39 4.10 7.72
N PHE A 69 18.44 5.02 7.53
CA PHE A 69 18.73 6.42 7.25
C PHE A 69 17.67 7.33 7.89
N THR A 70 18.02 8.61 8.06
CA THR A 70 17.14 9.62 8.63
C THR A 70 17.02 10.78 7.65
N GLY A 71 15.80 11.10 7.23
CA GLY A 71 15.52 12.20 6.30
C GLY A 71 15.93 11.92 4.86
N VAL A 72 17.20 11.64 4.58
CA VAL A 72 17.72 11.35 3.23
C VAL A 72 18.59 10.11 3.27
N GLY A 73 18.44 9.24 2.26
CA GLY A 73 19.20 8.01 2.14
C GLY A 73 19.41 7.61 0.69
N SER A 74 20.42 6.78 0.47
CA SER A 74 20.66 6.11 -0.81
C SER A 74 21.04 4.68 -0.53
N PHE A 75 20.42 3.74 -1.25
CA PHE A 75 20.60 2.32 -1.04
C PHE A 75 20.85 1.62 -2.37
N SER A 76 22.00 0.98 -2.46
CA SER A 76 22.40 0.18 -3.61
C SER A 76 22.12 -1.29 -3.33
N SER A 77 21.25 -1.91 -4.14
CA SER A 77 21.00 -3.35 -4.04
C SER A 77 20.49 -3.93 -5.35
N ALA A 78 21.07 -5.06 -5.75
CA ALA A 78 20.54 -5.89 -6.83
C ALA A 78 19.37 -6.79 -6.38
N SER A 79 19.15 -6.89 -5.07
CA SER A 79 18.10 -7.72 -4.46
C SER A 79 16.91 -6.89 -4.04
N SER A 80 15.71 -7.44 -4.17
CA SER A 80 14.48 -6.82 -3.70
C SER A 80 14.44 -6.66 -2.17
N PHE A 81 13.76 -5.63 -1.69
CA PHE A 81 13.78 -5.20 -0.30
C PHE A 81 12.42 -4.64 0.16
N LYS A 82 12.26 -4.51 1.47
CA LYS A 82 11.13 -3.83 2.12
C LYS A 82 11.59 -2.55 2.78
N ILE A 83 10.68 -1.59 2.89
CA ILE A 83 10.92 -0.32 3.56
C ILE A 83 10.06 -0.27 4.83
N GLY A 84 10.67 0.11 5.93
CA GLY A 84 10.00 0.30 7.21
C GLY A 84 10.29 1.68 7.81
N LEU A 85 9.35 2.19 8.60
CA LEU A 85 9.51 3.39 9.42
C LEU A 85 9.71 2.98 10.88
N TRP A 86 10.68 3.58 11.55
CA TRP A 86 10.86 3.42 13.00
C TRP A 86 9.84 4.27 13.76
N THR A 87 9.11 3.64 14.66
CA THR A 87 8.17 4.29 15.58
C THR A 87 8.53 3.96 17.02
N THR A 88 7.90 4.64 17.97
CA THR A 88 8.05 4.34 19.40
C THR A 88 7.65 2.90 19.77
N SER A 89 6.80 2.28 18.96
CA SER A 89 6.35 0.89 19.11
C SER A 89 7.15 -0.14 18.28
N GLY A 90 8.16 0.30 17.53
CA GLY A 90 8.96 -0.55 16.64
C GLY A 90 8.83 -0.20 15.16
N TRP A 91 9.31 -1.08 14.29
CA TRP A 91 9.24 -0.88 12.83
C TRP A 91 7.83 -1.13 12.30
N VAL A 92 7.34 -0.22 11.48
CA VAL A 92 6.07 -0.35 10.77
C VAL A 92 6.30 -0.35 9.27
N GLY A 93 5.52 -1.17 8.56
CA GLY A 93 5.57 -1.23 7.10
C GLY A 93 4.85 -0.06 6.44
N GLU A 94 5.08 0.06 5.14
CA GLU A 94 4.36 0.98 4.27
C GLU A 94 2.85 0.67 4.27
N MET A 95 2.05 1.72 4.39
CA MET A 95 0.58 1.66 4.41
C MET A 95 -0.05 1.97 3.04
N GLY A 96 0.67 2.67 2.17
CA GLY A 96 0.25 2.93 0.80
C GLY A 96 1.28 3.75 0.03
N ASN A 97 1.14 3.75 -1.29
CA ASN A 97 2.02 4.44 -2.21
C ASN A 97 1.26 5.09 -3.36
N VAL A 98 1.89 6.09 -3.98
CA VAL A 98 1.42 6.76 -5.19
C VAL A 98 2.62 6.98 -6.13
N GLU A 99 2.50 6.52 -7.37
CA GLU A 99 3.48 6.82 -8.42
C GLU A 99 3.22 8.23 -8.99
N PHE A 100 4.27 9.05 -9.11
CA PHE A 100 4.15 10.38 -9.75
C PHE A 100 4.60 10.36 -11.21
N ILE A 101 5.77 9.78 -11.42
CA ILE A 101 6.43 9.57 -12.71
C ILE A 101 7.06 8.18 -12.64
N PRO A 102 7.40 7.57 -13.79
CA PRO A 102 7.99 6.23 -13.82
C PRO A 102 9.14 6.09 -12.81
N ASN A 103 9.09 5.04 -12.00
CA ASN A 103 10.07 4.69 -10.97
C ASN A 103 10.21 5.70 -9.82
N THR A 104 9.26 6.61 -9.65
CA THR A 104 9.26 7.59 -8.56
C THR A 104 7.95 7.51 -7.78
N PHE A 105 8.06 7.20 -6.50
CA PHE A 105 6.93 6.90 -5.63
C PHE A 105 6.91 7.80 -4.40
N LEU A 106 5.72 8.24 -4.01
CA LEU A 106 5.44 8.68 -2.65
C LEU A 106 4.97 7.49 -1.83
N LEU A 107 5.68 7.17 -0.78
CA LEU A 107 5.33 6.13 0.17
C LEU A 107 4.78 6.80 1.43
N SER A 108 3.76 6.19 2.03
CA SER A 108 3.10 6.68 3.23
C SER A 108 3.13 5.62 4.35
N PHE A 109 3.40 6.08 5.56
CA PHE A 109 3.54 5.26 6.74
C PHE A 109 2.66 5.83 7.85
N VAL A 110 2.01 4.94 8.61
CA VAL A 110 1.21 5.34 9.77
C VAL A 110 2.04 5.17 11.03
N LYS A 111 2.17 6.25 11.81
CA LYS A 111 2.72 6.29 13.16
C LYS A 111 1.60 6.06 14.18
N PRO A 112 1.51 4.86 14.79
CA PRO A 112 0.49 4.59 15.80
C PRO A 112 0.71 5.49 17.03
N GLY A 113 -0.36 6.07 17.57
CA GLY A 113 -0.33 6.77 18.86
C GLY A 113 0.23 8.20 18.88
N LEU A 114 0.46 8.83 17.72
CA LEU A 114 0.90 10.24 17.62
C LEU A 114 -0.19 11.13 16.99
N THR A 115 -0.17 12.43 17.24
CA THR A 115 -1.14 13.40 16.67
C THR A 115 -0.91 13.70 15.19
N ASN A 116 0.32 13.59 14.71
CA ASN A 116 0.65 13.55 13.28
C ASN A 116 0.96 12.11 12.90
N THR A 117 -0.09 11.38 12.54
CA THR A 117 -0.04 9.93 12.32
C THR A 117 0.60 9.54 10.99
N LEU A 118 0.96 10.48 10.11
CA LEU A 118 1.47 10.15 8.78
C LEU A 118 2.90 10.65 8.58
N SER A 119 3.71 9.77 7.98
CA SER A 119 5.04 10.08 7.47
C SER A 119 5.11 9.74 6.00
N PHE A 120 5.80 10.59 5.25
CA PHE A 120 5.95 10.44 3.82
C PHE A 120 7.42 10.25 3.44
N LEU A 121 7.66 9.38 2.48
CA LEU A 121 8.97 9.10 1.92
C LEU A 121 8.87 9.11 0.39
N TYR A 122 9.60 10.01 -0.24
CA TYR A 122 9.80 10.00 -1.68
C TYR A 122 10.90 8.99 -2.01
N GLY A 123 10.60 8.02 -2.84
CA GLY A 123 11.55 7.07 -3.41
C GLY A 123 11.75 7.34 -4.91
N PHE A 124 13.01 7.32 -5.34
CA PHE A 124 13.42 7.46 -6.73
C PHE A 124 14.17 6.19 -7.16
N ASP A 125 14.09 5.88 -8.45
CA ASP A 125 14.65 4.66 -9.06
C ASP A 125 14.18 3.41 -8.33
N LEU A 126 12.88 3.37 -8.09
CA LEU A 126 12.18 2.34 -7.32
C LEU A 126 11.06 1.74 -8.17
N ALA A 127 11.00 0.42 -8.27
CA ALA A 127 9.89 -0.29 -8.89
C ALA A 127 9.34 -1.37 -7.96
N PRO A 128 8.04 -1.68 -8.03
CA PRO A 128 7.51 -2.87 -7.37
C PRO A 128 8.19 -4.11 -7.94
N ALA A 129 8.80 -4.93 -7.08
CA ALA A 129 9.47 -6.14 -7.49
C ALA A 129 8.54 -7.11 -8.22
N ALA A 130 9.05 -7.83 -9.22
CA ALA A 130 8.27 -8.83 -9.95
C ALA A 130 7.65 -9.90 -9.02
N ASN A 131 8.37 -10.23 -7.93
CA ASN A 131 7.86 -11.10 -6.87
C ASN A 131 7.41 -10.26 -5.67
N GLN A 132 6.09 -10.13 -5.51
CA GLN A 132 5.44 -9.48 -4.37
C GLN A 132 5.10 -10.44 -3.23
N ASP A 133 5.65 -11.66 -3.22
CA ASP A 133 5.38 -12.65 -2.17
C ASP A 133 6.45 -12.61 -1.06
N PRO A 134 6.07 -12.11 0.14
CA PRO A 134 6.79 -12.46 1.35
C PRO A 134 5.82 -13.08 2.37
N ALA A 135 5.16 -14.19 2.05
CA ALA A 135 4.33 -14.96 3.00
C ALA A 135 3.32 -14.14 3.83
N ALA A 136 2.91 -12.96 3.34
CA ALA A 136 2.11 -12.01 4.10
C ALA A 136 0.65 -12.13 3.68
N VAL A 137 -0.15 -12.73 4.55
CA VAL A 137 -1.62 -12.72 4.49
C VAL A 137 -2.09 -11.30 4.77
N VAL A 138 -2.00 -10.40 3.77
CA VAL A 138 -2.66 -9.10 3.84
C VAL A 138 -4.15 -9.37 3.64
N PRO A 139 -5.04 -8.96 4.58
CA PRO A 139 -6.47 -9.01 4.35
C PRO A 139 -6.76 -8.28 3.04
N LEU A 140 -7.36 -8.99 2.09
CA LEU A 140 -7.67 -8.46 0.77
C LEU A 140 -8.30 -7.06 0.90
N PRO A 141 -7.96 -6.10 0.01
CA PRO A 141 -8.49 -4.75 0.07
C PRO A 141 -10.00 -4.75 0.33
N ALA A 142 -10.50 -3.79 1.12
CA ALA A 142 -11.91 -3.75 1.51
C ALA A 142 -12.87 -3.84 0.31
N SER A 143 -12.45 -3.38 -0.87
CA SER A 143 -13.17 -3.53 -2.14
C SER A 143 -13.48 -4.98 -2.50
N VAL A 144 -12.61 -5.95 -2.20
CA VAL A 144 -12.85 -7.38 -2.45
C VAL A 144 -13.94 -7.93 -1.51
N TRP A 145 -13.95 -7.48 -0.24
CA TRP A 145 -15.01 -7.81 0.71
C TRP A 145 -16.36 -7.19 0.33
N PHE A 146 -16.36 -5.95 -0.15
CA PHE A 146 -17.58 -5.31 -0.65
C PHE A 146 -18.06 -5.94 -1.96
N LEU A 147 -17.16 -6.37 -2.84
CA LEU A 147 -17.51 -7.03 -4.10
C LEU A 147 -18.07 -8.45 -3.86
N THR A 148 -17.49 -9.22 -2.95
CA THR A 148 -17.99 -10.55 -2.57
C THR A 148 -19.36 -10.47 -1.90
N THR A 149 -19.55 -9.52 -0.96
CA THR A 149 -20.86 -9.32 -0.31
C THR A 149 -21.91 -8.80 -1.29
N ALA A 150 -21.56 -7.89 -2.19
CA ALA A 150 -22.46 -7.42 -3.25
C ALA A 150 -22.84 -8.55 -4.20
N LEU A 151 -21.90 -9.37 -4.65
CA LEU A 151 -22.16 -10.53 -5.53
C LEU A 151 -23.09 -11.55 -4.86
N LEU A 152 -22.83 -11.88 -3.59
CA LEU A 152 -23.71 -12.77 -2.80
C LEU A 152 -25.11 -12.18 -2.63
N GLY A 153 -25.22 -10.87 -2.38
CA GLY A 153 -26.51 -10.16 -2.33
C GLY A 153 -27.26 -10.17 -3.67
N PHE A 154 -26.54 -10.04 -4.78
CA PHE A 154 -27.11 -10.14 -6.13
C PHE A 154 -27.61 -11.55 -6.44
N LEU A 155 -26.84 -12.59 -6.09
CA LEU A 155 -27.24 -13.99 -6.27
C LEU A 155 -28.44 -14.35 -5.38
N TYR A 156 -28.47 -13.85 -4.13
CA TYR A 156 -29.58 -14.07 -3.21
C TYR A 156 -30.89 -13.40 -3.69
N THR A 157 -30.82 -12.16 -4.16
CA THR A 157 -31.99 -11.42 -4.66
C THR A 157 -32.47 -11.92 -6.03
N GLY A 158 -31.56 -12.40 -6.89
CA GLY A 158 -31.88 -12.99 -8.20
C GLY A 158 -32.70 -14.28 -8.13
N ARG A 159 -32.65 -15.00 -7.00
CA ARG A 159 -33.34 -16.29 -6.80
C ARG A 159 -34.86 -16.17 -6.60
N ARG A 160 -35.40 -14.95 -6.39
CA ARG A 160 -36.84 -14.69 -6.13
C ARG A 160 -37.65 -14.25 -7.36
N LYS A 161 -37.23 -14.57 -8.59
CA LYS A 161 -38.08 -14.38 -9.79
C LYS A 161 -38.25 -15.69 -10.54
N GLY A 162 -39.04 -16.59 -9.97
CA GLY A 162 -39.32 -17.89 -10.55
C GLY A 162 -40.52 -18.56 -9.89
N VAL A 163 -41.66 -17.88 -9.82
CA VAL A 163 -42.95 -18.55 -9.78
C VAL A 163 -43.82 -17.89 -10.84
N VAL A 164 -43.79 -18.49 -12.04
CA VAL A 164 -44.88 -18.39 -13.01
C VAL A 164 -46.02 -19.18 -12.39
N GLN A 165 -47.14 -18.52 -12.09
CA GLN A 165 -48.40 -19.22 -11.92
C GLN A 165 -49.36 -18.73 -13.00
N ALA A 166 -49.94 -19.73 -13.66
CA ALA A 166 -50.81 -19.67 -14.83
C ALA A 166 -52.11 -18.90 -14.60
#